data_AF-X5UBT8-F1
#
_entry.id   AF-X5UBT8-F1
#
_cell.length_a   1.000
_cell.length_b   1.000
_cell.length_c   1.000
_cell.angle_alpha   90.00
_cell.angle_beta   90.00
_cell.angle_gamma   90.00
#
_symmetry.space_group_name_H-M   'P 1'
#
loop_
_entity.id
_entity.type
_entity.pdbx_description
1 polymer ?
#
loop_
_entity_poly.entity_id
_entity_poly.type
_entity_poly.pdbx_seq_one_letter_code
_entity_poly.pdbx_strand_id
1 'polypeptide(L)' 'MAIEEEAIRRGCKRAVVETSSFQAPQFYRLHGFEEFGKVEFVIPGQARIFLRKNLQ' A
#
# COMPACT_ATOMS: atom_id res chain seq x y z
N MET A 1 -6.31 -6.47 12.73
CA MET A 1 -5.80 -5.11 12.48
C MET A 1 -6.93 -4.12 12.70
N ALA A 2 -6.89 -3.33 13.77
CA ALA A 2 -8.03 -2.50 14.19
C ALA A 2 -8.54 -1.52 13.10
N ILE A 3 -7.65 -0.96 12.28
CA ILE A 3 -8.02 -0.03 11.19
C ILE A 3 -8.71 -0.75 10.03
N GLU A 4 -8.19 -1.91 9.61
CA GLU A 4 -8.79 -2.69 8.51
C GLU A 4 -10.14 -3.28 8.92
N GLU A 5 -10.26 -3.78 10.16
CA GLU A 5 -11.52 -4.28 10.73
C GLU A 5 -12.60 -3.19 10.75
N GLU A 6 -12.24 -1.98 11.18
CA GLU A 6 -13.15 -0.84 11.17
C GLU A 6 -13.54 -0.42 9.74
N ALA A 7 -12.60 -0.46 8.80
CA ALA A 7 -12.88 -0.18 7.39
C ALA A 7 -13.87 -1.21 6.81
N ILE A 8 -13.68 -2.50 7.10
CA ILE A 8 -14.60 -3.58 6.70
C ILE A 8 -16.00 -3.34 7.30
N ARG A 9 -16.08 -3.00 8.60
CA ARG A 9 -17.35 -2.68 9.28
C ARG A 9 -18.10 -1.53 8.62
N ARG A 10 -17.39 -0.55 8.06
CA ARG A 10 -17.95 0.58 7.30
C ARG A 10 -18.30 0.26 5.85
N GLY A 11 -18.08 -0.97 5.40
CA GLY A 11 -18.36 -1.40 4.02
C GLY A 11 -17.25 -1.05 3.02
N CYS A 12 -16.08 -0.59 3.47
CA CYS A 12 -14.94 -0.38 2.58
C CYS A 12 -14.49 -1.73 1.98
N LYS A 13 -14.20 -1.72 0.68
CA LYS A 13 -13.79 -2.92 -0.06
C LYS A 13 -12.31 -2.97 -0.39
N ARG A 14 -11.61 -1.83 -0.28
CA ARG A 14 -10.19 -1.70 -0.59
C ARG A 14 -9.53 -0.69 0.34
N ALA A 15 -8.28 -0.97 0.69
CA ALA A 15 -7.35 0.01 1.23
C ALA A 15 -6.34 0.39 0.15
N VAL A 16 -5.92 1.65 0.14
CA VAL A 16 -4.86 2.16 -0.73
C VAL A 16 -3.85 2.90 0.14
N VAL A 17 -2.56 2.65 -0.10
CA VAL A 17 -1.46 3.37 0.52
C VAL A 17 -0.47 3.77 -0.56
N GLU A 18 0.19 4.89 -0.32
CA GLU A 18 1.33 5.35 -1.09
C GLU A 18 2.54 5.39 -0.15
N THR A 19 3.69 4.89 -0.61
CA THR A 19 4.94 4.87 0.15
C THR A 19 6.12 5.09 -0.79
N SER A 20 7.16 5.77 -0.31
CA SER A 20 8.43 5.86 -1.04
C SER A 20 9.22 4.56 -0.88
N SER A 21 10.05 4.21 -1.85
CA SER A 21 10.92 3.03 -1.85
C SER A 21 11.85 2.94 -0.62
N PHE A 22 12.30 4.08 -0.11
CA PHE A 22 13.14 4.19 1.10
C PHE A 22 12.35 4.18 2.41
N GLN A 23 11.02 4.08 2.37
CA GLN A 23 10.17 3.93 3.56
C GLN A 23 9.93 2.45 3.83
N ALA A 24 8.70 1.95 3.63
CA ALA A 24 8.33 0.60 4.03
C ALA A 24 7.47 -0.14 2.98
N PRO A 25 7.85 -0.18 1.68
CA PRO A 25 7.07 -0.91 0.68
C PRO A 25 7.00 -2.41 0.98
N GLN A 26 8.07 -2.98 1.54
CA GLN A 26 8.10 -4.39 1.93
C GLN A 26 7.14 -4.70 3.09
N PHE A 27 6.96 -3.76 4.03
CA PHE A 27 6.01 -3.93 5.13
C PHE A 27 4.60 -4.12 4.59
N TYR A 28 4.15 -3.26 3.67
CA TYR A 28 2.81 -3.37 3.09
C TYR A 28 2.64 -4.67 2.28
N ARG A 29 3.65 -5.06 1.49
CA ARG A 29 3.64 -6.33 0.76
C ARG A 29 3.48 -7.54 1.68
N LEU A 30 4.19 -7.58 2.80
CA LEU A 30 4.06 -8.64 3.80
C LEU A 30 2.67 -8.68 4.46
N HIS A 31 1.93 -7.56 4.46
CA HIS A 31 0.57 -7.45 4.99
C HIS A 31 -0.52 -7.63 3.92
N GLY A 32 -0.16 -8.17 2.75
CA GLY A 32 -1.11 -8.52 1.68
C GLY A 32 -1.50 -7.35 0.78
N PHE A 33 -0.77 -6.23 0.81
CA PHE A 33 -0.92 -5.19 -0.20
C PHE A 33 -0.15 -5.54 -1.47
N GLU A 34 -0.75 -5.23 -2.61
CA GLU A 34 -0.21 -5.43 -3.95
C GLU A 34 0.10 -4.08 -4.61
N GLU A 35 1.26 -3.97 -5.25
CA GLU A 35 1.62 -2.79 -6.04
C GLU A 35 0.71 -2.67 -7.27
N PHE A 36 0.17 -1.47 -7.51
CA PHE A 36 -0.59 -1.16 -8.72
C PHE A 36 -0.06 0.06 -9.48
N GLY A 37 0.94 0.75 -8.94
CA GLY A 37 1.56 1.89 -9.59
C GLY A 37 2.92 2.22 -8.99
N LYS A 38 3.82 2.72 -9.82
CA LYS A 38 5.17 3.13 -9.44
C LYS A 38 5.61 4.33 -10.27
N VAL A 39 6.22 5.32 -9.62
CA VAL A 39 6.79 6.51 -10.26
C VAL A 39 8.25 6.61 -9.82
N GLU A 40 9.17 6.36 -10.74
CA GLU A 40 10.61 6.48 -10.48
C GLU A 40 10.99 7.93 -10.21
N PHE A 41 11.90 8.15 -9.26
CA PHE A 41 12.53 9.44 -9.04
C PHE A 41 13.77 9.60 -9.92
N VAL A 42 14.34 10.80 -9.93
CA VAL A 42 15.63 11.07 -10.60
C VAL A 42 16.78 10.30 -9.94
N ILE A 43 16.65 9.96 -8.65
CA ILE A 43 17.64 9.17 -7.91
C ILE A 43 17.45 7.68 -8.27
N PRO A 44 18.46 7.02 -8.87
CA PRO A 44 18.34 5.62 -9.28
C PRO A 44 17.91 4.70 -8.13
N GLY A 45 16.94 3.83 -8.42
CA GLY A 45 16.41 2.88 -7.45
C GLY A 45 15.46 3.47 -6.41
N GLN A 46 15.21 4.79 -6.44
CA GLN A 46 14.20 5.42 -5.61
C GLN A 46 12.93 5.73 -6.40
N ALA A 47 11.78 5.48 -5.79
CA ALA A 47 10.48 5.63 -6.42
C ALA A 47 9.40 5.94 -5.39
N ARG A 48 8.29 6.46 -5.90
CA ARG A 48 7.00 6.42 -5.21
C ARG A 48 6.24 5.17 -5.64
N ILE A 49 5.68 4.44 -4.69
CA ILE A 49 4.97 3.17 -4.89
C ILE A 49 3.56 3.29 -4.34
N PHE A 50 2.57 2.89 -5.14
CA PHE A 50 1.16 2.83 -4.78
C PHE A 50 0.76 1.37 -4.61
N LEU A 51 0.22 1.02 -3.45
CA LEU A 51 -0.23 -0.33 -3.14
C LEU A 51 -1.69 -0.35 -2.72
N ARG A 52 -2.36 -1.45 -3.01
CA ARG A 52 -3.76 -1.69 -2.65
C ARG A 52 -3.92 -3.03 -1.96
N LYS A 53 -4.93 -3.15 -1.11
CA LYS A 53 -5.35 -4.42 -0.52
C LYS A 53 -6.86 -4.54 -0.62
N ASN A 54 -7.35 -5.70 -1.05
CA ASN A 54 -8.78 -6.01 -0.97
C ASN A 54 -9.14 -6.31 0.48
N LEU A 55 -10.16 -5.63 1.00
CA LEU A 55 -10.72 -5.85 2.33
C LEU A 55 -11.98 -6.68 2.15
N GLN A 56 -11.84 -8.01 2.08
CA GLN A 56 -12.97 -8.93 1.98
C GLN A 56 -13.61 -9.14 3.34
#